data_AF-A4S9G7-F1
#
_entry.id   AF-A4S9G7-F1
#
_cell.length_a   1.000
_cell.length_b   1.000
_cell.length_c   1.000
_cell.angle_alpha   90.00
_cell.angle_beta   90.00
_cell.angle_gamma   90.00
#
_symmetry.space_group_name_H-M   'P 1'
#
loop_
_entity.id
_entity.type
_entity.pdbx_description
1 polymer ?
#
loop_
_entity_poly.entity_id
_entity_poly.type
_entity_poly.pdbx_seq_one_letter_code
_entity_poly.pdbx_strand_id
1 'polypeptide(L)'
;MMIESNAVVGLSRGEHASELARRLAEALESGALENVKVVALEPLAAKECAVNGLEMRSIDEVRAIDVTFAQPSECAVVVTNGQKSIASVFGRETTPVQPDIERAKAAMKKSVKVVLLKELFVDKIGGSIPIVVEAENWEEHAEELDDLFLGDAEVWRRGATFDANPRGGKNPYVSADGSHTLLDLRFEDPINSGRWECGLMLDGKPCGPYELQYALENDVEGVLAHGIYTQADVVITLNPDTLEAVTIERD
;
A
#
# COMPACT_ATOMS: atom_id res chain seq x y z
N MET A 1 -2.47 -20.55 -5.06
CA MET A 1 -1.03 -20.42 -4.71
C MET A 1 -0.83 -20.98 -3.31
N MET A 2 0.19 -21.79 -3.08
CA MET A 2 0.36 -22.53 -1.81
C MET A 2 1.61 -22.04 -1.08
N ILE A 3 1.50 -21.77 0.21
CA ILE A 3 2.66 -21.56 1.10
C ILE A 3 3.28 -22.93 1.35
N GLU A 4 4.60 -23.03 1.25
CA GLU A 4 5.34 -24.27 1.47
C GLU A 4 6.07 -24.26 2.83
N SER A 5 6.39 -25.44 3.36
CA SER A 5 7.24 -25.55 4.54
C SER A 5 8.62 -24.91 4.29
N ASN A 6 9.21 -24.33 5.33
CA ASN A 6 10.46 -23.54 5.29
C ASN A 6 10.37 -22.19 4.55
N ALA A 7 9.19 -21.80 4.05
CA ALA A 7 9.03 -20.51 3.39
C ALA A 7 9.19 -19.33 4.36
N VAL A 8 9.66 -18.20 3.83
CA VAL A 8 9.56 -16.87 4.44
C VAL A 8 8.36 -16.17 3.81
N VAL A 9 7.35 -15.88 4.63
CA VAL A 9 6.08 -15.26 4.20
C VAL A 9 6.01 -13.82 4.68
N GLY A 10 5.78 -12.89 3.76
CA GLY A 10 5.48 -11.49 4.10
C GLY A 10 3.98 -11.32 4.36
N LEU A 11 3.60 -10.64 5.43
CA LEU A 11 2.20 -10.31 5.73
C LEU A 11 2.03 -8.81 6.00
N SER A 12 1.12 -8.16 5.26
CA SER A 12 0.68 -6.79 5.56
C SER A 12 -0.34 -6.74 6.67
N ARG A 13 -0.78 -5.52 7.02
CA ARG A 13 -1.99 -5.31 7.80
C ARG A 13 -3.25 -5.72 7.03
N GLY A 14 -4.39 -5.72 7.73
CA GLY A 14 -5.73 -5.84 7.14
C GLY A 14 -6.41 -7.16 7.49
N GLU A 15 -7.75 -7.19 7.42
CA GLU A 15 -8.55 -8.33 7.87
C GLU A 15 -8.20 -9.64 7.17
N HIS A 16 -7.91 -9.61 5.86
CA HIS A 16 -7.53 -10.81 5.11
C HIS A 16 -6.13 -11.29 5.50
N ALA A 17 -5.21 -10.37 5.74
CA ALA A 17 -3.87 -10.72 6.19
C ALA A 17 -3.89 -11.27 7.63
N SER A 18 -4.74 -10.72 8.51
CA SER A 18 -4.97 -11.25 9.86
C SER A 18 -5.55 -12.66 9.83
N GLU A 19 -6.55 -12.91 8.98
CA GLU A 19 -7.13 -14.23 8.79
C GLU A 19 -6.12 -15.22 8.22
N LEU A 20 -5.25 -14.77 7.29
CA LEU A 20 -4.16 -15.60 6.77
C LEU A 20 -3.14 -15.93 7.86
N ALA A 21 -2.78 -14.99 8.73
CA ALA A 21 -1.91 -15.23 9.88
C ALA A 21 -2.50 -16.33 10.79
N ARG A 22 -3.80 -16.24 11.09
CA ARG A 22 -4.53 -17.25 11.89
C ARG A 22 -4.47 -18.64 11.24
N ARG A 23 -4.78 -18.74 9.94
CA ARG A 23 -4.73 -20.01 9.20
C ARG A 23 -3.33 -20.59 9.09
N LEU A 24 -2.32 -19.73 8.96
CA LEU A 24 -0.92 -20.16 8.94
C LEU A 24 -0.52 -20.79 10.28
N ALA A 25 -0.97 -20.21 11.40
CA ALA A 25 -0.73 -20.77 12.72
C ALA A 25 -1.41 -22.14 12.90
N GLU A 26 -2.67 -22.28 12.48
CA GLU A 26 -3.39 -23.58 12.52
C GLU A 26 -2.68 -24.65 11.68
N ALA A 27 -2.16 -24.28 10.51
CA ALA A 27 -1.41 -25.19 9.64
C ALA A 27 -0.07 -25.63 10.28
N LEU A 28 0.61 -24.74 11.00
CA LEU A 28 1.83 -25.05 11.74
C LEU A 28 1.53 -25.93 12.97
N GLU A 29 0.48 -25.64 13.73
CA GLU A 29 0.08 -26.41 14.91
C GLU A 29 -0.33 -27.84 14.55
N SER A 30 -1.04 -28.01 13.44
CA SER A 30 -1.46 -29.33 12.94
C SER A 30 -0.34 -30.12 12.25
N GLY A 31 0.83 -29.51 12.00
CA GLY A 31 1.93 -30.13 11.26
C GLY A 31 1.70 -30.20 9.74
N ALA A 32 0.69 -29.51 9.21
CA ALA A 32 0.47 -29.40 7.78
C ALA A 32 1.53 -28.52 7.09
N LEU A 33 2.11 -27.58 7.84
CA LEU A 33 3.28 -26.80 7.46
C LEU A 33 4.33 -26.90 8.56
N GLU A 34 5.59 -26.73 8.18
CA GLU A 34 6.72 -26.74 9.12
C GLU A 34 7.67 -25.59 8.83
N ASN A 35 8.24 -25.01 9.90
CA ASN A 35 9.35 -24.04 9.83
C ASN A 35 9.09 -22.80 8.95
N VAL A 36 7.84 -22.38 8.78
CA VAL A 36 7.52 -21.10 8.10
C VAL A 36 7.92 -19.94 9.00
N LYS A 37 8.61 -18.94 8.43
CA LYS A 37 8.94 -17.68 9.11
C LYS A 37 8.11 -16.55 8.52
N VAL A 38 7.76 -15.57 9.34
CA VAL A 38 6.95 -14.44 8.89
C VAL A 38 7.72 -13.12 8.97
N VAL A 39 7.65 -12.33 7.90
CA VAL A 39 8.08 -10.93 7.90
C VAL A 39 6.83 -10.06 7.92
N ALA A 40 6.56 -9.43 9.06
CA ALA A 40 5.50 -8.45 9.15
C ALA A 40 5.92 -7.14 8.45
N LEU A 41 5.11 -6.72 7.48
CA LEU A 41 5.33 -5.50 6.69
C LEU A 41 5.12 -4.23 7.51
N GLU A 42 4.29 -4.29 8.55
CA GLU A 42 3.86 -3.13 9.35
C GLU A 42 3.65 -3.51 10.83
N PRO A 43 3.67 -2.56 11.77
CA PRO A 43 3.48 -2.83 13.20
C PRO A 43 2.17 -3.56 13.54
N LEU A 44 1.06 -3.22 12.87
CA LEU A 44 -0.21 -3.90 13.10
C LEU A 44 -0.18 -5.35 12.61
N ALA A 45 0.47 -5.63 11.47
CA ALA A 45 0.68 -6.99 11.00
C ALA A 45 1.54 -7.80 11.98
N ALA A 46 2.59 -7.19 12.54
CA ALA A 46 3.45 -7.82 13.54
C ALA A 46 2.66 -8.20 14.81
N LYS A 47 1.77 -7.31 15.25
CA LYS A 47 0.86 -7.58 16.37
C LYS A 47 -0.06 -8.78 16.08
N GLU A 48 -0.64 -8.88 14.89
CA GLU A 48 -1.48 -10.02 14.50
C GLU A 48 -0.68 -11.33 14.43
N CYS A 49 0.54 -11.29 13.90
CA CYS A 49 1.43 -12.45 13.86
C CYS A 49 1.81 -12.92 15.27
N ALA A 50 2.14 -11.99 16.17
CA ALA A 50 2.50 -12.29 17.54
C ALA A 50 1.35 -12.92 18.34
N VAL A 51 0.12 -12.42 18.17
CA VAL A 51 -1.08 -12.98 18.82
C VAL A 51 -1.33 -14.43 18.41
N ASN A 52 -1.00 -14.80 17.17
CA ASN A 52 -1.14 -16.15 16.65
C ASN A 52 0.11 -17.03 16.90
N GLY A 53 1.13 -16.52 17.61
CA GLY A 53 2.34 -17.29 17.92
C GLY A 53 3.24 -17.59 16.72
N LEU A 54 3.14 -16.82 15.63
CA LEU A 54 3.98 -17.01 14.45
C LEU A 54 5.41 -16.56 14.71
N GLU A 55 6.38 -17.37 14.27
CA GLU A 55 7.79 -17.01 14.38
C GLU A 55 8.16 -15.92 13.38
N MET A 56 8.46 -14.73 13.88
CA MET A 56 8.79 -13.58 13.05
C MET A 56 10.30 -13.44 12.79
N ARG A 57 10.63 -12.75 11.69
CA ARG A 57 11.96 -12.25 11.35
C ARG A 57 11.88 -10.78 10.92
N SER A 58 12.95 -10.04 11.16
CA SER A 58 13.12 -8.73 10.53
C SER A 58 13.33 -8.90 9.03
N ILE A 59 12.94 -7.88 8.26
CA ILE A 59 13.25 -7.81 6.83
C ILE A 59 14.75 -7.94 6.57
N ASP A 60 15.61 -7.42 7.45
CA ASP A 60 17.07 -7.43 7.29
C ASP A 60 17.70 -8.80 7.58
N GLU A 61 17.03 -9.65 8.36
CA GLU A 61 17.52 -10.98 8.75
C GLU A 61 17.29 -12.02 7.65
N VAL A 62 16.40 -11.76 6.71
CA VAL A 62 16.06 -12.70 5.63
C VAL A 62 16.78 -12.32 4.35
N ARG A 63 17.15 -13.31 3.53
CA ARG A 63 17.75 -13.04 2.21
C ARG A 63 16.69 -12.56 1.21
N ALA A 64 15.54 -13.22 1.20
CA ALA A 64 14.39 -12.93 0.36
C ALA A 64 13.12 -13.33 1.12
N ILE A 65 11.99 -12.77 0.71
CA ILE A 65 10.67 -13.22 1.13
C ILE A 65 10.11 -14.05 -0.02
N ASP A 66 9.80 -15.33 0.20
CA ASP A 66 9.36 -16.22 -0.88
C ASP A 66 8.02 -15.76 -1.45
N VAL A 67 7.11 -15.33 -0.58
CA VAL A 67 5.84 -14.77 -0.98
C VAL A 67 5.32 -13.76 0.03
N THR A 68 4.87 -12.61 -0.46
CA THR A 68 4.20 -11.59 0.35
C THR A 68 2.72 -11.57 0.02
N PHE A 69 1.88 -11.56 1.06
CA PHE A 69 0.46 -11.29 0.95
C PHE A 69 0.19 -9.90 1.52
N ALA A 70 -0.29 -9.00 0.66
CA ALA A 70 -0.50 -7.60 0.99
C ALA A 70 -1.94 -7.16 0.71
N GLN A 71 -2.57 -6.45 1.63
CA GLN A 71 -3.93 -5.95 1.49
C GLN A 71 -3.89 -4.44 1.23
N PRO A 72 -4.10 -4.01 -0.03
CA PRO A 72 -4.13 -2.58 -0.36
C PRO A 72 -5.45 -1.93 0.06
N SER A 73 -5.42 -0.60 0.18
CA SER A 73 -6.61 0.22 0.37
C SER A 73 -7.50 0.22 -0.88
N GLU A 74 -6.89 0.19 -2.07
CA GLU A 74 -7.57 0.18 -3.36
C GLU A 74 -6.75 -0.61 -4.39
N CYS A 75 -7.42 -1.26 -5.36
CA CYS A 75 -6.77 -2.05 -6.39
C CYS A 75 -7.57 -1.96 -7.71
N ALA A 76 -6.85 -1.89 -8.84
CA ALA A 76 -7.40 -1.90 -10.19
C ALA A 76 -6.59 -2.84 -11.09
N VAL A 77 -7.23 -3.39 -12.13
CA VAL A 77 -6.52 -4.04 -13.23
C VAL A 77 -6.28 -3.00 -14.31
N VAL A 78 -5.02 -2.82 -14.69
CA VAL A 78 -4.63 -1.88 -15.75
C VAL A 78 -4.30 -2.67 -17.00
N VAL A 79 -4.96 -2.36 -18.11
CA VAL A 79 -4.70 -2.98 -19.41
C VAL A 79 -4.03 -1.97 -20.32
N THR A 80 -2.77 -2.22 -20.68
CA THR A 80 -1.98 -1.37 -21.58
C THR A 80 -1.46 -2.23 -22.73
N ASN A 81 -1.75 -1.84 -23.97
CA ASN A 81 -1.37 -2.59 -25.17
C ASN A 81 -1.81 -4.07 -25.14
N GLY A 82 -2.95 -4.35 -24.51
CA GLY A 82 -3.48 -5.71 -24.35
C GLY A 82 -2.83 -6.53 -23.24
N GLN A 83 -1.82 -6.00 -22.54
CA GLN A 83 -1.19 -6.63 -21.38
C GLN A 83 -1.83 -6.15 -20.09
N LYS A 84 -2.15 -7.09 -19.21
CA LYS A 84 -2.72 -6.84 -17.89
C LYS A 84 -1.62 -6.63 -16.88
N SER A 85 -1.85 -5.66 -16.01
CA SER A 85 -1.07 -5.44 -14.81
C SER A 85 -1.98 -5.03 -13.66
N ILE A 86 -1.42 -4.96 -12.47
CA ILE A 86 -2.16 -4.71 -11.23
C ILE A 86 -1.63 -3.42 -10.63
N ALA A 87 -2.51 -2.45 -10.43
CA ALA A 87 -2.18 -1.20 -9.75
C ALA A 87 -2.94 -1.12 -8.42
N SER A 88 -2.27 -0.63 -7.39
CA SER A 88 -2.83 -0.57 -6.04
C SER A 88 -2.36 0.65 -5.27
N VAL A 89 -3.16 1.04 -4.27
CA VAL A 89 -2.84 2.11 -3.33
C VAL A 89 -2.76 1.52 -1.93
N PHE A 90 -1.60 1.66 -1.31
CA PHE A 90 -1.34 1.36 0.09
C PHE A 90 -1.35 2.63 0.93
N GLY A 91 -1.56 2.46 2.22
CA GLY A 91 -1.27 3.48 3.20
C GLY A 91 -2.30 4.59 3.35
N ARG A 92 -3.53 4.43 2.83
CA ARG A 92 -4.61 5.36 3.17
C ARG A 92 -4.89 5.31 4.67
N GLU A 93 -5.47 6.38 5.21
CA GLU A 93 -5.63 6.57 6.64
C GLU A 93 -6.24 5.36 7.34
N THR A 94 -5.66 5.02 8.49
CA THR A 94 -6.09 3.87 9.26
C THR A 94 -6.02 4.10 10.76
N THR A 95 -6.97 3.52 11.48
CA THR A 95 -6.93 3.39 12.93
C THR A 95 -6.40 2.02 13.38
N PRO A 96 -5.77 1.92 14.57
CA PRO A 96 -5.40 3.02 15.47
C PRO A 96 -4.02 3.64 15.18
N VAL A 97 -3.27 3.11 14.21
CA VAL A 97 -1.91 3.54 13.86
C VAL A 97 -1.82 3.82 12.38
N GLN A 98 -1.11 4.88 12.01
CA GLN A 98 -0.80 5.20 10.61
C GLN A 98 0.06 4.08 9.97
N PRO A 99 -0.06 3.90 8.65
CA PRO A 99 0.63 2.84 7.93
C PRO A 99 2.13 3.14 7.80
N ASP A 100 2.94 2.07 7.80
CA ASP A 100 4.38 2.14 7.56
C ASP A 100 4.66 1.78 6.09
N ILE A 101 4.51 2.78 5.22
CA ILE A 101 4.55 2.62 3.76
C ILE A 101 5.96 2.24 3.31
N GLU A 102 6.98 2.85 3.90
CA GLU A 102 8.39 2.57 3.60
C GLU A 102 8.71 1.09 3.85
N ARG A 103 8.39 0.58 5.05
CA ARG A 103 8.64 -0.81 5.40
C ARG A 103 7.82 -1.77 4.54
N ALA A 104 6.56 -1.45 4.26
CA ALA A 104 5.72 -2.26 3.39
C ALA A 104 6.30 -2.35 1.96
N LYS A 105 6.69 -1.22 1.35
CA LYS A 105 7.34 -1.20 0.02
C LYS A 105 8.68 -1.94 0.04
N ALA A 106 9.50 -1.76 1.08
CA ALA A 106 10.77 -2.45 1.21
C ALA A 106 10.60 -3.98 1.24
N ALA A 107 9.62 -4.49 1.99
CA ALA A 107 9.36 -5.93 2.04
C ALA A 107 8.80 -6.46 0.72
N MET A 108 7.86 -5.75 0.09
CA MET A 108 7.34 -6.11 -1.22
C MET A 108 8.45 -6.16 -2.27
N LYS A 109 9.38 -5.19 -2.27
CA LYS A 109 10.57 -5.18 -3.14
C LYS A 109 11.53 -6.35 -2.88
N LYS A 110 11.62 -6.82 -1.63
CA LYS A 110 12.43 -7.99 -1.23
C LYS A 110 11.74 -9.33 -1.49
N SER A 111 10.51 -9.31 -1.98
CA SER A 111 9.70 -10.50 -2.22
C SER A 111 9.94 -11.08 -3.60
N VAL A 112 10.00 -12.41 -3.68
CA VAL A 112 10.04 -13.15 -4.95
C VAL A 112 8.68 -13.08 -5.64
N LYS A 113 7.60 -13.14 -4.86
CA LYS A 113 6.23 -13.00 -5.34
C LYS A 113 5.41 -12.11 -4.41
N VAL A 114 4.61 -11.22 -4.99
CA VAL A 114 3.67 -10.36 -4.25
C VAL A 114 2.24 -10.65 -4.69
N VAL A 115 1.41 -11.00 -3.72
CA VAL A 115 -0.01 -11.32 -3.91
C VAL A 115 -0.85 -10.32 -3.13
N LEU A 116 -1.74 -9.63 -3.84
CA LEU A 116 -2.67 -8.72 -3.24
C LEU A 116 -3.93 -9.44 -2.76
N LEU A 117 -4.44 -9.05 -1.61
CA LEU A 117 -5.71 -9.53 -1.05
C LEU A 117 -6.71 -8.38 -1.08
N LYS A 118 -7.71 -8.42 -1.96
CA LYS A 118 -8.70 -7.35 -2.06
C LYS A 118 -10.02 -7.87 -2.61
N GLU A 119 -11.11 -7.71 -1.86
CA GLU A 119 -12.43 -8.21 -2.28
C GLU A 119 -12.99 -7.52 -3.51
N LEU A 120 -12.85 -6.19 -3.59
CA LEU A 120 -13.49 -5.36 -4.59
C LEU A 120 -12.48 -4.48 -5.33
N PHE A 121 -12.63 -4.46 -6.65
CA PHE A 121 -11.84 -3.66 -7.56
C PHE A 121 -12.53 -2.34 -7.85
N VAL A 122 -11.70 -1.33 -8.07
CA VAL A 122 -12.14 -0.12 -8.77
C VAL A 122 -11.74 -0.23 -10.23
N ASP A 123 -12.46 0.47 -11.10
CA ASP A 123 -12.09 0.58 -12.52
C ASP A 123 -10.71 1.22 -12.68
N LYS A 124 -10.45 2.29 -11.90
CA LYS A 124 -9.17 3.01 -11.86
C LYS A 124 -8.83 3.39 -10.44
N ILE A 125 -7.56 3.27 -10.06
CA ILE A 125 -7.10 3.83 -8.79
C ILE A 125 -7.14 5.36 -8.83
N GLY A 126 -7.26 6.03 -7.68
CA GLY A 126 -7.30 7.50 -7.62
C GLY A 126 -7.58 8.02 -6.22
N GLY A 127 -8.19 9.20 -6.11
CA GLY A 127 -8.48 9.83 -4.81
C GLY A 127 -7.20 10.15 -4.03
N SER A 128 -7.15 9.84 -2.73
CA SER A 128 -5.96 10.09 -1.91
C SER A 128 -4.85 9.06 -2.19
N ILE A 129 -3.68 9.57 -2.57
CA ILE A 129 -2.40 8.86 -2.67
C ILE A 129 -1.49 9.33 -1.52
N PRO A 130 -1.18 8.45 -0.56
CA PRO A 130 -0.31 8.77 0.57
C PRO A 130 1.15 8.88 0.13
N ILE A 131 1.86 9.88 0.63
CA ILE A 131 3.27 10.17 0.37
C ILE A 131 4.00 10.27 1.70
N VAL A 132 5.19 9.70 1.78
CA VAL A 132 6.09 9.77 2.94
C VAL A 132 7.18 10.78 2.64
N VAL A 133 7.37 11.74 3.53
CA VAL A 133 8.38 12.81 3.42
C VAL A 133 9.03 13.05 4.78
N GLU A 134 10.19 13.69 4.80
CA GLU A 134 10.85 14.09 6.04
C GLU A 134 9.95 15.03 6.87
N ALA A 135 9.92 14.83 8.19
CA ALA A 135 9.02 15.56 9.07
C ALA A 135 9.42 17.04 9.27
N GLU A 136 10.72 17.32 9.31
CA GLU A 136 11.26 18.66 9.60
C GLU A 136 10.99 19.65 8.46
N ASN A 137 11.18 19.22 7.20
CA ASN A 137 11.04 20.04 6.00
C ASN A 137 9.77 19.75 5.20
N TRP A 138 8.71 19.24 5.86
CA TRP A 138 7.50 18.82 5.17
C TRP A 138 6.83 19.92 4.31
N GLU A 139 6.99 21.20 4.67
CA GLU A 139 6.41 22.33 3.91
C GLU A 139 7.06 22.48 2.54
N GLU A 140 8.39 22.39 2.48
CA GLU A 140 9.16 22.43 1.24
C GLU A 140 8.78 21.24 0.34
N HIS A 141 8.70 20.03 0.90
CA HIS A 141 8.24 18.86 0.14
C HIS A 141 6.79 18.97 -0.33
N ALA A 142 5.92 19.65 0.43
CA ALA A 142 4.55 19.89 0.03
C ALA A 142 4.46 20.90 -1.12
N GLU A 143 5.31 21.94 -1.12
CA GLU A 143 5.40 22.92 -2.21
C GLU A 143 5.92 22.27 -3.51
N GLU A 144 6.97 21.44 -3.45
CA GLU A 144 7.48 20.69 -4.61
C GLU A 144 6.41 19.77 -5.23
N LEU A 145 5.61 19.13 -4.38
CA LEU A 145 4.48 18.32 -4.84
C LEU A 145 3.35 19.18 -5.45
N ASP A 146 3.01 20.31 -4.83
CA ASP A 146 1.96 21.21 -5.32
C ASP A 146 2.34 21.81 -6.68
N ASP A 147 3.62 22.16 -6.87
CA ASP A 147 4.15 22.67 -8.14
C ASP A 147 4.04 21.63 -9.26
N LEU A 148 4.34 20.36 -8.98
CA LEU A 148 4.22 19.28 -9.97
C LEU A 148 2.75 18.95 -10.30
N PHE A 149 1.86 18.98 -9.31
CA PHE A 149 0.46 18.57 -9.44
C PHE A 149 -0.53 19.73 -9.49
N LEU A 150 -0.07 20.93 -9.87
CA LEU A 150 -0.84 22.16 -9.77
C LEU A 150 -2.18 22.05 -10.51
N GLY A 151 -3.27 22.00 -9.72
CA GLY A 151 -4.64 21.87 -10.23
C GLY A 151 -5.09 20.45 -10.56
N ASP A 152 -4.19 19.47 -10.51
CA ASP A 152 -4.45 18.04 -10.70
C ASP A 152 -4.74 17.31 -9.38
N ALA A 153 -4.06 17.71 -8.30
CA ALA A 153 -4.29 17.22 -6.96
C ALA A 153 -4.07 18.30 -5.90
N GLU A 154 -4.74 18.16 -4.76
CA GLU A 154 -4.43 18.97 -3.57
C GLU A 154 -3.42 18.23 -2.68
N VAL A 155 -2.47 18.97 -2.08
CA VAL A 155 -1.52 18.42 -1.11
C VAL A 155 -2.01 18.67 0.32
N TRP A 156 -2.32 17.61 1.05
CA TRP A 156 -2.77 17.71 2.44
C TRP A 156 -1.78 17.05 3.38
N ARG A 157 -1.31 17.76 4.41
CA ARG A 157 -0.60 17.11 5.51
C ARG A 157 -1.56 16.24 6.30
N ARG A 158 -1.17 15.00 6.54
CA ARG A 158 -2.00 14.05 7.28
C ARG A 158 -2.04 14.37 8.77
N GLY A 159 -3.23 14.26 9.37
CA GLY A 159 -3.39 14.30 10.82
C GLY A 159 -3.14 12.94 11.47
N ALA A 160 -2.92 12.95 12.79
CA ALA A 160 -2.95 11.72 13.56
C ALA A 160 -4.37 11.10 13.66
N THR A 161 -5.41 11.86 13.29
CA THR A 161 -6.83 11.50 13.35
C THR A 161 -7.60 12.07 12.15
N PHE A 162 -8.78 11.49 11.85
CA PHE A 162 -9.58 11.69 10.63
C PHE A 162 -10.06 13.13 10.31
N ASP A 163 -10.02 14.07 11.26
CA ASP A 163 -10.53 15.44 11.08
C ASP A 163 -9.42 16.47 10.78
N ALA A 164 -8.39 16.06 10.04
CA ALA A 164 -7.31 16.94 9.65
C ALA A 164 -7.77 17.97 8.60
N ASN A 165 -7.38 19.22 8.80
CA ASN A 165 -7.39 20.24 7.73
C ASN A 165 -6.17 20.01 6.81
N PRO A 166 -5.99 20.78 5.72
CA PRO A 166 -4.83 20.63 4.82
C PRO A 166 -3.45 20.72 5.51
N ARG A 167 -3.37 21.24 6.74
CA ARG A 167 -2.15 21.34 7.53
C ARG A 167 -2.00 20.24 8.60
N GLY A 168 -2.81 19.17 8.55
CA GLY A 168 -2.77 18.07 9.54
C GLY A 168 -3.59 18.33 10.81
N GLY A 169 -4.36 19.42 10.85
CA GLY A 169 -5.17 19.79 12.02
C GLY A 169 -4.33 20.23 13.22
N LYS A 170 -4.87 20.04 14.43
CA LYS A 170 -4.18 20.38 15.69
C LYS A 170 -3.08 19.38 16.08
N ASN A 171 -3.15 18.18 15.53
CA ASN A 171 -2.24 17.08 15.84
C ASN A 171 -1.82 16.40 14.53
N PRO A 172 -0.91 17.02 13.76
CA PRO A 172 -0.39 16.39 12.55
C PRO A 172 0.28 15.07 12.89
N TYR A 173 0.21 14.11 11.98
CA TYR A 173 0.96 12.88 12.15
C TYR A 173 2.46 13.16 12.03
N VAL A 174 3.23 12.52 12.91
CA VAL A 174 4.66 12.34 12.78
C VAL A 174 4.93 10.90 13.22
N SER A 175 5.84 10.23 12.53
CA SER A 175 6.33 8.91 12.89
C SER A 175 6.86 8.84 14.34
N ALA A 176 6.87 7.63 14.90
CA ALA A 176 7.21 7.44 16.31
C ALA A 176 8.65 7.85 16.66
N ASP A 177 9.58 7.78 15.70
CA ASP A 177 10.97 8.21 15.85
C ASP A 177 11.18 9.68 15.44
N GLY A 178 10.15 10.36 14.96
CA GLY A 178 10.20 11.76 14.54
C GLY A 178 10.77 11.99 13.14
N SER A 179 11.12 10.93 12.39
CA SER A 179 11.86 11.06 11.12
C SER A 179 10.99 11.56 9.96
N HIS A 180 9.79 11.01 9.81
CA HIS A 180 8.91 11.27 8.68
C HIS A 180 7.49 11.66 9.08
N THR A 181 6.79 12.30 8.16
CA THR A 181 5.34 12.59 8.18
C THR A 181 4.69 12.01 6.93
N LEU A 182 3.36 12.07 6.88
CA LEU A 182 2.59 11.70 5.69
C LEU A 182 1.92 12.93 5.08
N LEU A 183 1.98 13.01 3.76
CA LEU A 183 1.15 13.89 2.93
C LEU A 183 0.16 13.03 2.15
N ASP A 184 -0.97 13.62 1.80
CA ASP A 184 -2.01 13.02 0.99
C ASP A 184 -2.18 13.86 -0.27
N LEU A 185 -1.76 13.31 -1.42
CA LEU A 185 -2.10 13.87 -2.72
C LEU A 185 -3.53 13.48 -3.05
N ARG A 186 -4.43 14.45 -3.09
CA ARG A 186 -5.86 14.22 -3.30
C ARG A 186 -6.24 14.55 -4.73
N PHE A 187 -6.38 13.50 -5.53
CA PHE A 187 -6.87 13.57 -6.91
C PHE A 187 -8.39 13.80 -6.93
N GLU A 188 -8.79 15.03 -6.65
CA GLU A 188 -10.18 15.50 -6.63
C GLU A 188 -10.47 16.43 -7.82
N ASP A 189 -11.65 16.27 -8.41
CA ASP A 189 -12.19 17.10 -9.48
C ASP A 189 -12.79 18.39 -8.88
N PRO A 190 -12.15 19.56 -9.10
CA PRO A 190 -12.58 20.82 -8.51
C PRO A 190 -13.89 21.33 -9.10
N ILE A 191 -14.33 20.82 -10.25
CA ILE A 191 -15.55 21.23 -10.94
C ILE A 191 -16.74 20.38 -10.46
N ASN A 192 -16.57 19.07 -10.45
CA ASN A 192 -17.66 18.13 -10.20
C ASN A 192 -17.83 17.74 -8.73
N SER A 193 -16.88 18.12 -7.86
CA SER A 193 -16.81 17.71 -6.45
C SER A 193 -16.69 16.18 -6.30
N GLY A 194 -15.53 15.71 -5.81
CA GLY A 194 -15.24 14.28 -5.64
C GLY A 194 -14.00 13.87 -6.42
N ARG A 195 -13.70 12.58 -6.52
CA ARG A 195 -12.49 12.10 -7.24
C ARG A 195 -12.60 12.28 -8.75
N TRP A 196 -11.48 12.48 -9.43
CA TRP A 196 -11.42 12.45 -10.89
C TRP A 196 -11.97 11.13 -11.46
N GLU A 197 -12.78 11.22 -12.53
CA GLU A 197 -13.31 10.04 -13.26
C GLU A 197 -12.22 9.23 -13.97
N CYS A 198 -11.14 9.90 -14.38
CA CYS A 198 -9.94 9.24 -14.89
C CYS A 198 -9.07 8.62 -13.77
N GLY A 199 -9.39 8.88 -12.50
CA GLY A 199 -8.66 8.39 -11.34
C GLY A 199 -7.48 9.28 -10.98
N LEU A 200 -6.52 9.43 -11.90
CA LEU A 200 -5.27 10.16 -11.70
C LEU A 200 -5.04 11.18 -12.83
N MET A 201 -4.37 12.27 -12.47
CA MET A 201 -4.04 13.38 -13.36
C MET A 201 -2.57 13.76 -13.21
N LEU A 202 -1.94 14.22 -14.28
CA LEU A 202 -0.60 14.81 -14.29
C LEU A 202 -0.49 15.77 -15.48
N ASP A 203 0.05 16.97 -15.26
CA ASP A 203 0.12 18.07 -16.22
C ASP A 203 -1.23 18.41 -16.89
N GLY A 204 -2.32 18.41 -16.11
CA GLY A 204 -3.67 18.72 -16.60
C GLY A 204 -4.26 17.63 -17.49
N LYS A 205 -3.70 16.42 -17.48
CA LYS A 205 -4.12 15.30 -18.34
C LYS A 205 -4.31 14.02 -17.54
N PRO A 206 -5.24 13.14 -17.94
CA PRO A 206 -5.34 11.79 -17.40
C PRO A 206 -4.01 11.05 -17.50
N CYS A 207 -3.56 10.45 -16.40
CA CYS A 207 -2.34 9.66 -16.37
C CYS A 207 -2.58 8.26 -15.78
N GLY A 208 -1.71 7.31 -16.12
CA GLY A 208 -1.73 5.96 -15.57
C GLY A 208 -0.97 5.84 -14.24
N PRO A 209 -1.20 4.76 -13.46
CA PRO A 209 -0.47 4.51 -12.22
C PRO A 209 1.05 4.44 -12.37
N TYR A 210 1.54 3.97 -13.51
CA TYR A 210 2.97 3.90 -13.81
C TYR A 210 3.59 5.27 -14.05
N GLU A 211 2.88 6.14 -14.76
CA GLU A 211 3.33 7.51 -15.04
C GLU A 211 3.39 8.31 -13.74
N LEU A 212 2.35 8.20 -12.91
CA LEU A 212 2.34 8.87 -11.60
C LEU A 212 3.42 8.31 -10.67
N GLN A 213 3.60 6.99 -10.61
CA GLN A 213 4.67 6.39 -9.82
C GLN A 213 6.04 6.90 -10.30
N TYR A 214 6.28 6.94 -11.60
CA TYR A 214 7.54 7.44 -12.15
C TYR A 214 7.78 8.89 -11.74
N ALA A 215 6.79 9.76 -11.86
CA ALA A 215 6.90 11.16 -11.49
C ALA A 215 7.24 11.34 -10.00
N LEU A 216 6.54 10.60 -9.12
CA LEU A 216 6.82 10.63 -7.67
C LEU A 216 8.22 10.11 -7.31
N GLU A 217 8.76 9.15 -8.07
CA GLU A 217 10.06 8.53 -7.79
C GLU A 217 11.25 9.29 -8.43
N ASN A 218 11.02 10.15 -9.43
CA ASN A 218 12.09 10.74 -10.23
C ASN A 218 12.01 12.28 -10.38
N ASP A 219 10.82 12.86 -10.28
CA ASP A 219 10.58 14.27 -10.60
C ASP A 219 10.28 15.12 -9.36
N VAL A 220 10.20 14.51 -8.16
CA VAL A 220 9.97 15.20 -6.88
C VAL A 220 11.10 14.88 -5.90
N GLU A 221 11.76 15.90 -5.39
CA GLU A 221 12.78 15.74 -4.35
C GLU A 221 12.15 15.57 -2.95
N GLY A 222 12.71 14.69 -2.13
CA GLY A 222 12.27 14.49 -0.73
C GLY A 222 11.11 13.52 -0.51
N VAL A 223 10.61 12.86 -1.56
CA VAL A 223 9.70 11.72 -1.42
C VAL A 223 10.48 10.48 -0.98
N LEU A 224 10.27 10.06 0.26
CA LEU A 224 10.90 8.86 0.84
C LEU A 224 10.21 7.58 0.36
N ALA A 225 8.87 7.61 0.28
CA ALA A 225 8.04 6.56 -0.28
C ALA A 225 6.65 7.09 -0.65
N HIS A 226 5.84 6.27 -1.31
CA HIS A 226 4.47 6.60 -1.69
C HIS A 226 3.57 5.36 -1.69
N GLY A 227 2.25 5.55 -1.66
CA GLY A 227 1.28 4.47 -1.58
C GLY A 227 1.08 3.67 -2.87
N ILE A 228 1.45 4.21 -4.03
CA ILE A 228 1.29 3.50 -5.31
C ILE A 228 2.19 2.26 -5.38
N TYR A 229 1.61 1.13 -5.78
CA TYR A 229 2.34 -0.10 -6.06
C TYR A 229 1.79 -0.78 -7.31
N THR A 230 2.66 -1.00 -8.29
CA THR A 230 2.34 -1.51 -9.63
C THR A 230 3.02 -2.84 -9.98
N GLN A 231 3.77 -3.42 -9.03
CA GLN A 231 4.62 -4.59 -9.28
C GLN A 231 4.04 -5.91 -8.73
N ALA A 232 2.76 -5.93 -8.33
CA ALA A 232 2.12 -7.14 -7.85
C ALA A 232 2.04 -8.21 -8.95
N ASP A 233 2.32 -9.46 -8.59
CA ASP A 233 2.22 -10.60 -9.50
C ASP A 233 0.78 -11.07 -9.66
N VAL A 234 0.04 -11.05 -8.55
CA VAL A 234 -1.28 -11.66 -8.45
C VAL A 234 -2.15 -10.82 -7.54
N VAL A 235 -3.45 -10.86 -7.77
CA VAL A 235 -4.46 -10.41 -6.83
C VAL A 235 -5.56 -11.46 -6.68
N ILE A 236 -5.90 -11.76 -5.43
CA ILE A 236 -7.03 -12.60 -5.06
C ILE A 236 -8.18 -11.66 -4.70
N THR A 237 -9.28 -11.80 -5.43
CA THR A 237 -10.47 -10.93 -5.35
C THR A 237 -11.75 -11.72 -5.42
N LEU A 238 -12.90 -11.07 -5.27
CA LEU A 238 -14.20 -11.67 -5.54
C LEU A 238 -14.67 -11.34 -6.96
N ASN A 239 -15.31 -12.31 -7.60
CA ASN A 239 -16.14 -12.05 -8.76
C ASN A 239 -17.39 -11.26 -8.30
N PRO A 240 -17.70 -10.10 -8.88
CA PRO A 240 -18.82 -9.27 -8.42
C PRO A 240 -20.20 -9.92 -8.62
N ASP A 241 -20.33 -10.82 -9.60
CA ASP A 241 -21.59 -11.49 -9.92
C ASP A 241 -21.82 -12.75 -9.08
N THR A 242 -20.76 -13.55 -8.85
CA THR A 242 -20.87 -14.84 -8.15
C THR A 242 -20.43 -14.79 -6.69
N LEU A 243 -19.69 -13.75 -6.30
CA LEU A 243 -18.99 -13.62 -5.01
C LEU A 243 -18.00 -14.75 -4.73
N GLU A 244 -17.62 -15.52 -5.75
CA GLU A 244 -16.58 -16.54 -5.63
C GLU A 244 -15.19 -15.89 -5.71
N ALA A 245 -14.23 -16.47 -4.99
CA ALA A 245 -12.85 -16.04 -5.07
C ALA A 245 -12.27 -16.31 -6.46
N VAL A 246 -11.72 -15.29 -7.09
CA VAL A 246 -11.01 -15.34 -8.36
C VAL A 246 -9.59 -14.82 -8.20
N THR A 247 -8.69 -15.35 -9.03
CA THR A 247 -7.28 -14.95 -9.07
C THR A 247 -7.02 -14.26 -10.41
N ILE A 248 -6.45 -13.05 -10.35
CA ILE A 248 -6.00 -12.32 -11.53
C ILE A 248 -4.48 -12.23 -11.44
N GLU A 249 -3.80 -12.75 -12.46
CA GLU A 249 -2.35 -12.66 -12.59
C GLU A 249 -2.00 -11.52 -13.55
N ARG A 250 -0.87 -10.85 -13.31
CA ARG A 250 -0.28 -9.96 -14.33
C ARG A 250 0.20 -10.80 -15.51
N ASP A 251 0.19 -10.20 -16.70
CA ASP A 251 0.76 -10.83 -17.90
C ASP A 251 2.31 -10.80 -17.90
#